data_AF-A0A3B0VKL4-F1
#
_entry.id   AF-A0A3B0VKL4-F1
#
_cell.length_a   1.000
_cell.length_b   1.000
_cell.length_c   1.000
_cell.angle_alpha   90.00
_cell.angle_beta   90.00
_cell.angle_gamma   90.00
#
_symmetry.space_group_name_H-M   'P 1'
#
loop_
_entity.id
_entity.type
_entity.pdbx_description
1 polymer ?
#
loop_
_entity_poly.entity_id
_entity_poly.type
_entity_poly.pdbx_seq_one_letter_code
_entity_poly.pdbx_strand_id
1 'polypeptide(L)'
;MTKKEILSKLTNELLDCNRTECVVYMYLALLANKDNQCWPSYETIMSSCKIRSRNVVSETIKSLEKKRHIKKRFNYNPQTKQRHKNTYTIC
;
A
#
# COMPACT_ATOMS: atom_id res chain seq x y z
N MET A 1 9.68 27.70 -6.63
CA MET A 1 9.26 26.41 -6.06
C MET A 1 10.33 25.37 -6.35
N THR A 2 10.85 24.71 -5.32
CA THR A 2 11.86 23.65 -5.44
C THR A 2 11.22 22.35 -5.96
N LYS A 3 12.03 21.46 -6.56
CA LYS A 3 11.57 20.15 -7.08
C LYS A 3 10.80 19.34 -6.03
N LYS A 4 11.15 19.51 -4.75
CA LYS A 4 10.49 18.88 -3.60
C LYS A 4 9.10 19.44 -3.33
N GLU A 5 8.89 20.73 -3.52
CA GLU A 5 7.57 21.39 -3.36
C GLU A 5 6.61 20.99 -4.47
N ILE A 6 7.12 20.85 -5.70
CA ILE A 6 6.32 20.40 -6.86
C ILE A 6 5.90 18.94 -6.66
N LEU A 7 6.83 18.07 -6.24
CA LEU A 7 6.53 16.67 -5.90
C LEU A 7 5.49 16.58 -4.79
N SER A 8 5.66 17.36 -3.72
CA SER A 8 4.70 17.42 -2.60
C SER A 8 3.31 17.84 -3.06
N LYS A 9 3.20 18.86 -3.91
CA LYS A 9 1.92 19.32 -4.47
C LYS A 9 1.27 18.27 -5.34
N LEU A 10 2.01 17.69 -6.28
CA LEU A 10 1.51 16.62 -7.15
C LEU A 10 1.05 15.40 -6.34
N THR A 11 1.80 15.00 -5.30
CA THR A 11 1.33 13.93 -4.41
C THR A 11 0.05 14.30 -3.70
N ASN A 12 -0.07 15.49 -3.13
CA ASN A 12 -1.27 15.92 -2.39
C ASN A 12 -2.50 16.17 -3.28
N GLU A 13 -2.30 16.60 -4.54
CA GLU A 13 -3.36 16.85 -5.51
C GLU A 13 -3.85 15.56 -6.18
N LEU A 14 -3.00 14.53 -6.33
CA LEU A 14 -3.36 13.24 -6.95
C LEU A 14 -3.71 12.15 -5.92
N LEU A 15 -3.18 12.23 -4.71
CA LEU A 15 -3.51 11.38 -3.58
C LEU A 15 -3.58 12.23 -2.30
N ASP A 16 -4.71 12.23 -1.62
CA ASP A 16 -4.80 12.76 -0.25
C ASP A 16 -4.03 11.82 0.70
N CYS A 17 -2.70 11.80 0.66
CA CYS A 17 -1.85 10.88 1.42
C CYS A 17 -0.77 11.62 2.23
N ASN A 18 -0.50 11.14 3.44
CA ASN A 18 0.71 11.55 4.17
C ASN A 18 1.95 10.86 3.57
N ARG A 19 3.15 11.32 3.94
CA ARG A 19 4.42 10.80 3.38
C ARG A 19 4.53 9.27 3.44
N THR A 20 4.15 8.63 4.54
CA THR A 20 4.24 7.17 4.70
C THR A 20 3.23 6.46 3.81
N GLU A 21 2.00 6.97 3.76
CA GLU A 21 0.95 6.48 2.88
C GLU A 21 1.36 6.55 1.41
N CYS A 22 1.91 7.69 0.96
CA CYS A 22 2.35 7.84 -0.42
C CYS A 22 3.48 6.84 -0.78
N VAL A 23 4.45 6.65 0.12
CA VAL A 23 5.55 5.68 -0.11
C VAL A 23 5.02 4.26 -0.22
N VAL A 24 4.12 3.85 0.69
CA VAL A 24 3.52 2.52 0.65
C VAL A 24 2.68 2.33 -0.62
N TYR A 25 1.85 3.33 -0.97
CA TYR A 25 1.04 3.29 -2.19
C TYR A 25 1.92 3.14 -3.44
N MET A 26 2.94 3.98 -3.60
CA MET A 26 3.87 3.90 -4.74
C MET A 26 4.54 2.54 -4.82
N TYR A 27 4.99 2.00 -3.69
CA TYR A 27 5.59 0.66 -3.66
C TYR A 27 4.61 -0.43 -4.12
N LEU A 28 3.37 -0.41 -3.64
CA LEU A 28 2.34 -1.37 -4.06
C LEU A 28 2.01 -1.21 -5.55
N ALA A 29 1.91 0.03 -6.04
CA ALA A 29 1.63 0.32 -7.44
C ALA A 29 2.76 -0.14 -8.38
N LEU A 30 4.02 0.00 -7.97
CA LEU A 30 5.17 -0.51 -8.72
C LEU A 30 5.20 -2.04 -8.82
N LEU A 31 4.64 -2.75 -7.84
CA LEU A 31 4.53 -4.20 -7.83
C LEU A 31 3.25 -4.72 -8.50
N ALA A 32 2.32 -3.84 -8.84
CA ALA A 32 1.03 -4.22 -9.36
C ALA A 32 1.19 -4.89 -10.74
N ASN A 33 0.51 -6.01 -10.93
CA ASN A 33 0.45 -6.69 -12.21
C ASN A 33 -0.54 -5.98 -13.16
N LYS A 34 -0.78 -6.56 -14.35
CA LYS A 34 -1.75 -6.06 -15.34
C LYS A 34 -3.19 -5.90 -14.82
N ASP A 35 -3.54 -6.57 -13.73
CA ASP A 35 -4.86 -6.51 -13.09
C ASP A 35 -4.88 -5.54 -11.89
N ASN A 36 -3.85 -4.69 -11.76
CA ASN A 36 -3.63 -3.77 -10.65
C ASN A 36 -3.50 -4.46 -9.28
N GLN A 37 -3.05 -5.72 -9.25
CA GLN A 37 -2.93 -6.52 -8.03
C GLN A 37 -1.49 -6.81 -7.63
N CYS A 38 -1.22 -6.79 -6.33
CA CYS A 38 0.06 -7.23 -5.75
C CYS A 38 -0.14 -7.96 -4.41
N TRP A 39 0.85 -8.74 -3.99
CA TRP A 39 0.74 -9.61 -2.80
C TRP A 39 1.97 -9.59 -1.85
N PRO A 40 2.60 -8.43 -1.57
CA PRO A 40 3.68 -8.36 -0.59
C PRO A 40 3.19 -8.61 0.85
N SER A 41 4.02 -9.25 1.68
CA SER A 41 3.72 -9.36 3.12
C SER A 41 3.92 -8.01 3.83
N TYR A 42 3.43 -7.89 5.07
CA TYR A 42 3.66 -6.69 5.86
C TYR A 42 5.15 -6.47 6.14
N GLU A 43 5.91 -7.55 6.35
CA GLU A 43 7.35 -7.55 6.55
C GLU A 43 8.08 -7.06 5.29
N THR A 44 7.65 -7.51 4.11
CA THR A 44 8.21 -7.02 2.85
C THR A 44 7.93 -5.53 2.65
N ILE A 45 6.68 -5.09 2.89
CA ILE A 45 6.34 -3.64 2.81
C ILE A 45 7.19 -2.85 3.80
N MET A 46 7.32 -3.34 5.03
CA MET A 46 8.10 -2.71 6.09
C MET A 46 9.57 -2.51 5.68
N SER A 47 10.21 -3.57 5.20
CA SER A 47 11.60 -3.55 4.74
C SER A 47 11.79 -2.64 3.53
N SER A 48 10.98 -2.81 2.48
CA SER A 48 11.11 -2.03 1.23
C SER A 48 10.79 -0.54 1.42
N CYS A 49 9.82 -0.22 2.27
CA CYS A 49 9.42 1.17 2.55
C CYS A 49 10.21 1.80 3.71
N LYS A 50 11.18 1.08 4.30
CA LYS A 50 11.99 1.53 5.46
C LYS A 50 11.14 1.98 6.65
N ILE A 51 10.03 1.28 6.90
CA ILE A 51 9.15 1.51 8.04
C ILE A 51 9.66 0.64 9.20
N ARG A 52 9.68 1.17 10.43
CA ARG A 52 10.27 0.43 11.58
C ARG A 52 9.29 -0.50 12.28
N SER A 53 7.99 -0.31 12.07
CA SER A 53 6.96 -1.00 12.84
C SER A 53 5.90 -1.60 11.92
N ARG A 54 5.59 -2.88 12.15
CA ARG A 54 4.48 -3.58 11.50
C ARG A 54 3.14 -2.90 11.77
N ASN A 55 2.94 -2.33 12.96
CA ASN A 55 1.71 -1.62 13.30
C ASN A 55 1.54 -0.38 12.42
N VAL A 56 2.64 0.36 12.16
CA VAL A 56 2.61 1.52 11.25
C VAL A 56 2.23 1.09 9.83
N VAL A 57 2.76 -0.03 9.33
CA VAL A 57 2.34 -0.59 8.03
C VAL A 57 0.85 -0.94 8.05
N SER A 58 0.38 -1.62 9.08
CA SER A 58 -1.02 -2.03 9.19
C SER A 58 -1.97 -0.83 9.21
N GLU A 59 -1.66 0.21 9.98
CA GLU A 59 -2.47 1.44 10.03
C GLU A 59 -2.39 2.23 8.72
N THR A 60 -1.22 2.25 8.07
CA THR A 60 -1.05 2.89 6.75
C THR A 60 -1.92 2.21 5.69
N ILE A 61 -1.93 0.88 5.66
CA ILE A 61 -2.79 0.09 4.75
C ILE A 61 -4.27 0.37 5.02
N LYS A 62 -4.70 0.39 6.28
CA LYS A 62 -6.09 0.73 6.64
C LYS A 62 -6.46 2.14 6.21
N SER A 63 -5.55 3.10 6.36
CA SER A 63 -5.78 4.49 5.96
C SER A 63 -5.91 4.63 4.44
N LEU A 64 -5.00 4.00 3.68
CA LEU A 64 -5.08 3.97 2.21
C LEU A 64 -6.37 3.30 1.71
N GLU A 65 -6.82 2.24 2.39
CA GLU A 65 -8.10 1.59 2.07
C GLU A 65 -9.31 2.47 2.40
N LYS A 66 -9.30 3.15 3.56
CA LYS A 66 -10.35 4.13 3.93
C LYS A 66 -10.45 5.26 2.92
N LYS A 67 -9.31 5.71 2.39
CA LYS A 67 -9.19 6.74 1.34
C LYS A 67 -9.47 6.21 -0.07
N ARG A 68 -9.78 4.91 -0.19
CA ARG A 68 -10.10 4.23 -1.46
C ARG A 68 -8.96 4.25 -2.48
N HIS A 69 -7.71 4.42 -2.06
CA HIS A 69 -6.55 4.30 -2.93
C HIS A 69 -6.17 2.85 -3.18
N ILE A 70 -6.48 1.97 -2.23
CA ILE A 70 -6.32 0.52 -2.38
C ILE A 70 -7.54 -0.22 -1.86
N LYS A 71 -7.68 -1.48 -2.24
CA LYS A 71 -8.53 -2.47 -1.57
C LYS A 71 -7.68 -3.63 -1.08
N LYS A 72 -7.88 -4.07 0.16
CA LYS A 72 -7.21 -5.25 0.71
C LYS A 72 -8.16 -6.44 0.74
N ARG A 73 -7.69 -7.60 0.28
CA ARG A 73 -8.40 -8.88 0.42
C ARG A 73 -7.55 -9.90 1.17
N PHE A 74 -8.21 -10.59 2.08
CA PHE A 74 -7.66 -11.79 2.71
C PHE A 74 -8.23 -12.99 1.97
N ASN A 75 -7.37 -13.71 1.26
CA ASN A 75 -7.76 -14.97 0.66
C ASN A 75 -7.61 -16.06 1.73
N TYR A 76 -8.72 -16.41 2.39
CA TYR A 76 -8.82 -17.59 3.23
C TYR A 76 -9.46 -18.71 2.42
N ASN A 77 -8.78 -19.83 2.27
CA ASN A 77 -9.36 -21.02 1.65
C ASN A 77 -9.97 -21.90 2.75
N PRO A 78 -11.31 -21.99 2.87
CA PRO A 78 -11.96 -22.76 3.93
C PRO A 78 -11.80 -24.28 3.76
N GLN A 79 -11.57 -24.76 2.54
CA GLN A 79 -11.43 -26.19 2.25
C GLN A 79 -10.03 -26.70 2.62
N THR A 80 -8.99 -25.93 2.31
CA THR A 80 -7.60 -26.32 2.62
C THR A 80 -7.12 -25.80 3.97
N LYS A 81 -7.93 -24.97 4.65
CA LYS A 81 -7.55 -24.18 5.85
C LYS A 81 -6.29 -23.33 5.65
N GLN A 82 -5.88 -23.08 4.41
CA GLN A 82 -4.69 -22.31 4.11
C GLN A 82 -5.00 -20.81 4.10
N ARG A 83 -4.17 -20.05 4.81
CA ARG A 83 -4.13 -18.59 4.70
C ARG A 83 -3.28 -18.22 3.49
N HIS A 84 -3.89 -17.68 2.45
CA HIS A 84 -3.14 -17.10 1.36
C HIS A 84 -2.62 -15.71 1.75
N LYS A 85 -1.64 -15.23 0.97
CA LYS A 85 -1.01 -13.92 1.15
C LYS A 85 -2.05 -12.79 1.02
N ASN A 86 -1.81 -11.68 1.74
CA ASN A 86 -2.60 -10.47 1.56
C ASN A 86 -2.55 -10.05 0.09
N THR A 87 -3.70 -9.79 -0.51
CA THR A 87 -3.79 -9.20 -1.86
C THR A 87 -4.21 -7.75 -1.73
N TYR A 88 -3.52 -6.85 -2.42
CA TYR A 88 -3.89 -5.44 -2.54
C TYR A 88 -4.20 -5.12 -4.00
N THR A 89 -5.28 -4.39 -4.21
CA THR A 89 -5.69 -3.89 -5.52
C THR A 89 -5.56 -2.36 -5.53
N ILE A 90 -4.81 -1.82 -6.48
CA ILE A 90 -4.72 -0.37 -6.69
C ILE A 90 -6.03 0.12 -7.30
N CYS A 91 -6.58 1.22 -6.76
CA CYS A 91 -7.85 1.81 -7.19
C CYS A 91 -7.65 3.12 -7.93
#